data_AF-A0A925JM51-F1
#
_entry.id   AF-A0A925JM51-F1
#
_cell.length_a   1.000
_cell.length_b   1.000
_cell.length_c   1.000
_cell.angle_alpha   90.00
_cell.angle_beta   90.00
_cell.angle_gamma   90.00
#
_symmetry.space_group_name_H-M   'P 1'
#
loop_
_entity.id
_entity.type
_entity.pdbx_description
1 polymer ?
#
loop_
_entity_poly.entity_id
_entity_poly.type
_entity_poly.pdbx_seq_one_letter_code
_entity_poly.pdbx_strand_id
1 'polypeptide(L)'
;MKKFESCSRVLPWCMALLLGILVAGCGGGRDPILGAPGLGSRGAPTVTAVTPANNATGVSINNPLITATFSEAMAPVTGTASFTVTCAAPCANPPGATVALDATNRIATLTLAPATALAPLTLYTATVTGAKSLTTGLALASPFVWQFTTGATPDTIRPRVTLTSPATTIPGPTAGAPTNTAITAVFSEDMAPATITAAGTFTVTCVAPCVSPTGTVSYSVGSRTAVFAPAAALTAGATYTATITIAATDLASPGNALAGNQSPLPAASNYVWTFIAAAPAPAGNVSVLSTVPVAGAPGVCTNATVDATFDVPSGLRMDPATVNAANFTLTGPAPGLVPVTAATVVLDAATGRIATFTPSVALTAGNTYTALVRGGAVGVKDLAIPSNAMGADFTWTFTVVNCVAPTAPTLNSAATFGIMATAATTSTGPTLINGDVSLDPGTSQGIPPAQVNGTIHVNDAVSAQARVDLLTAYNFAKTLPPGTTVLGGTDLGASFPTGIPPGTYTSG
;
A
#
# COMPACT_ATOMS: atom_id res chain seq x y z
N MET A 1 -50.49 12.61 73.88
CA MET A 1 -49.82 13.08 75.12
C MET A 1 -48.64 13.96 74.72
N LYS A 2 -48.71 15.26 75.10
CA LYS A 2 -47.69 16.34 75.26
C LYS A 2 -46.56 16.48 74.21
N LYS A 3 -46.14 17.67 73.74
CA LYS A 3 -46.56 19.09 73.81
C LYS A 3 -45.68 19.86 72.79
N PHE A 4 -46.25 20.88 72.16
CA PHE A 4 -45.57 21.92 71.35
C PHE A 4 -44.77 22.90 72.24
N GLU A 5 -43.68 23.48 71.71
CA GLU A 5 -43.44 24.94 71.57
C GLU A 5 -41.98 25.31 71.19
N SER A 6 -41.87 26.19 70.18
CA SER A 6 -40.97 27.36 70.00
C SER A 6 -39.49 27.36 70.43
N CYS A 7 -38.56 27.78 69.55
CA CYS A 7 -37.86 29.08 69.65
C CYS A 7 -36.93 29.38 68.45
N SER A 8 -36.40 30.60 68.44
CA SER A 8 -35.98 31.51 67.35
C SER A 8 -34.62 31.34 66.65
N ARG A 9 -34.49 32.04 65.49
CA ARG A 9 -33.36 32.79 64.86
C ARG A 9 -32.02 32.77 65.64
N VAL A 10 -30.81 32.66 65.02
CA VAL A 10 -30.03 33.68 64.26
C VAL A 10 -28.85 33.01 63.49
N LEU A 11 -28.43 33.62 62.36
CA LEU A 11 -27.17 33.46 61.55
C LEU A 11 -25.87 33.77 62.35
N PRO A 12 -24.61 33.78 61.82
CA PRO A 12 -23.81 32.93 60.89
C PRO A 12 -22.44 32.45 61.51
N TRP A 13 -21.54 31.88 60.67
CA TRP A 13 -20.05 31.90 60.71
C TRP A 13 -19.24 30.63 61.04
N CYS A 14 -18.51 30.18 60.00
CA CYS A 14 -17.09 29.83 59.90
C CYS A 14 -16.36 29.10 61.05
N MET A 15 -15.87 27.88 60.75
CA MET A 15 -14.51 27.31 61.02
C MET A 15 -14.66 25.78 61.12
N ALA A 16 -14.06 25.00 60.21
CA ALA A 16 -12.66 24.58 60.16
C ALA A 16 -12.38 23.28 60.95
N LEU A 17 -11.66 22.39 60.24
CA LEU A 17 -10.84 21.26 60.70
C LEU A 17 -11.48 19.93 61.15
N LEU A 18 -11.24 18.93 60.30
CA LEU A 18 -10.59 17.64 60.58
C LEU A 18 -11.00 16.83 61.83
N LEU A 19 -11.43 15.59 61.59
CA LEU A 19 -10.74 14.31 61.91
C LEU A 19 -11.76 13.21 62.29
N GLY A 20 -11.75 12.06 61.62
CA GLY A 20 -12.47 10.87 62.14
C GLY A 20 -12.93 9.80 61.13
N ILE A 21 -12.06 8.84 60.84
CA ILE A 21 -12.24 7.37 60.93
C ILE A 21 -13.46 6.67 60.28
N LEU A 22 -13.10 5.71 59.42
CA LEU A 22 -13.73 4.47 58.92
C LEU A 22 -15.18 4.06 59.30
N VAL A 23 -15.93 3.78 58.22
CA VAL A 23 -16.67 2.54 57.88
C VAL A 23 -17.88 2.14 58.74
N ALA A 24 -19.08 2.32 58.17
CA ALA A 24 -19.99 1.25 57.72
C ALA A 24 -21.38 1.85 57.43
N GLY A 25 -21.91 1.66 56.23
CA GLY A 25 -23.26 2.14 55.91
C GLY A 25 -23.65 1.87 54.47
N CYS A 26 -24.22 0.69 54.27
CA CYS A 26 -24.85 0.21 53.05
C CYS A 26 -26.00 1.12 52.58
N GLY A 27 -26.27 1.16 51.27
CA GLY A 27 -27.59 1.51 50.72
C GLY A 27 -27.60 2.72 49.81
N GLY A 28 -27.58 2.46 48.50
CA GLY A 28 -27.52 3.43 47.42
C GLY A 28 -28.78 4.27 47.18
N GLY A 29 -28.63 5.25 46.29
CA GLY A 29 -29.77 6.00 45.76
C GLY A 29 -29.46 7.36 45.18
N ARG A 30 -28.75 7.39 44.04
CA ARG A 30 -28.82 8.39 42.95
C ARG A 30 -28.55 9.86 43.28
N ASP A 31 -27.41 10.35 42.80
CA ASP A 31 -27.36 11.63 42.08
C ASP A 31 -26.33 11.58 40.93
N PRO A 32 -26.58 12.28 39.79
CA PRO A 32 -25.87 12.11 38.53
C PRO A 32 -24.84 13.21 38.31
N ILE A 33 -23.61 13.01 38.78
CA ILE A 33 -22.42 13.81 38.44
C ILE A 33 -21.33 12.74 38.34
N LEU A 34 -21.02 12.20 37.16
CA LEU A 34 -19.97 12.67 36.27
C LEU A 34 -20.21 12.10 34.86
N GLY A 35 -20.82 12.89 33.98
CA GLY A 35 -20.76 12.64 32.54
C GLY A 35 -19.44 13.17 31.98
N ALA A 36 -18.34 12.44 32.18
CA ALA A 36 -17.22 12.56 31.25
C ALA A 36 -17.69 11.93 29.92
N PRO A 37 -17.42 12.55 28.74
CA PRO A 37 -17.71 11.89 27.48
C PRO A 37 -16.98 10.55 27.50
N GLY A 38 -17.71 9.47 27.18
CA GLY A 38 -17.15 8.12 27.19
C GLY A 38 -15.82 8.09 26.44
N LEU A 39 -14.74 7.89 27.17
CA LEU A 39 -13.51 7.39 26.58
C LEU A 39 -13.89 5.98 26.11
N GLY A 40 -14.22 5.85 24.82
CA GLY A 40 -14.36 4.54 24.20
C GLY A 40 -13.15 3.70 24.62
N SER A 41 -13.40 2.49 25.12
CA SER A 41 -12.33 1.55 25.48
C SER A 41 -11.37 1.45 24.30
N ARG A 42 -10.20 2.06 24.43
CA ARG A 42 -9.18 2.03 23.38
C ARG A 42 -8.56 0.64 23.44
N GLY A 43 -8.78 -0.14 22.38
CA GLY A 43 -8.32 -1.52 22.27
C GLY A 43 -6.80 -1.64 22.34
N ALA A 44 -6.32 -2.87 22.51
CA ALA A 44 -4.90 -3.18 22.37
C ALA A 44 -4.40 -2.79 20.96
N PRO A 45 -3.12 -2.42 20.83
CA PRO A 45 -2.53 -2.15 19.52
C PRO A 45 -2.60 -3.40 18.62
N THR A 46 -2.62 -3.20 17.31
CA THR A 46 -2.62 -4.27 16.31
C THR A 46 -1.58 -3.98 15.23
N VAL A 47 -1.02 -5.02 14.61
CA VAL A 47 -0.19 -4.86 13.40
C VAL A 47 -1.11 -4.73 12.20
N THR A 48 -0.92 -3.67 11.40
CA THR A 48 -1.77 -3.32 10.27
C THR A 48 -1.11 -3.58 8.92
N ALA A 49 0.22 -3.71 8.87
CA ALA A 49 0.97 -4.07 7.67
C ALA A 49 2.36 -4.62 8.02
N VAL A 50 2.93 -5.44 7.14
CA VAL A 50 4.30 -5.98 7.26
C VAL A 50 5.03 -5.98 5.93
N THR A 51 6.36 -5.86 6.00
CA THR A 51 7.27 -6.01 4.85
C THR A 51 8.44 -6.90 5.28
N PRO A 52 8.80 -7.97 4.55
CA PRO A 52 8.09 -8.52 3.39
C PRO A 52 6.64 -8.88 3.72
N ALA A 53 5.76 -8.82 2.72
CA ALA A 53 4.35 -9.17 2.89
C ALA A 53 4.22 -10.64 3.35
N ASN A 54 3.15 -10.96 4.09
CA ASN A 54 2.92 -12.32 4.54
C ASN A 54 2.81 -13.27 3.34
N ASN A 55 3.53 -14.39 3.40
CA ASN A 55 3.71 -15.38 2.34
C ASN A 55 4.39 -14.85 1.06
N ALA A 56 5.08 -13.71 1.12
CA ALA A 56 5.86 -13.23 -0.02
C ALA A 56 6.94 -14.25 -0.41
N THR A 57 7.08 -14.50 -1.71
CA THR A 57 8.11 -15.38 -2.28
C THR A 57 9.12 -14.57 -3.08
N GLY A 58 10.36 -15.06 -3.20
CA GLY A 58 11.38 -14.37 -3.97
C GLY A 58 11.94 -13.13 -3.28
N VAL A 59 11.79 -13.02 -1.95
CA VAL A 59 12.37 -11.92 -1.18
C VAL A 59 13.89 -11.95 -1.34
N SER A 60 14.49 -10.84 -1.73
CA SER A 60 15.94 -10.82 -1.96
C SER A 60 16.73 -11.24 -0.71
N ILE A 61 17.76 -12.07 -0.92
CA ILE A 61 18.61 -12.55 0.18
C ILE A 61 19.49 -11.45 0.78
N ASN A 62 19.73 -10.34 0.07
CA ASN A 62 20.49 -9.20 0.59
C ASN A 62 19.59 -8.03 1.03
N ASN A 63 18.29 -8.26 1.26
CA ASN A 63 17.42 -7.27 1.90
C ASN A 63 17.63 -7.28 3.43
N PRO A 64 18.15 -6.20 4.04
CA PRO A 64 18.43 -6.16 5.47
C PRO A 64 17.23 -5.69 6.31
N LEU A 65 16.09 -5.30 5.70
CA LEU A 65 14.99 -4.63 6.41
C LEU A 65 13.73 -5.48 6.46
N ILE A 66 13.23 -5.72 7.67
CA ILE A 66 11.94 -6.36 7.93
C ILE A 66 11.11 -5.41 8.83
N THR A 67 9.90 -5.04 8.42
CA THR A 67 9.09 -4.01 9.10
C THR A 67 7.73 -4.51 9.54
N ALA A 68 7.23 -3.97 10.66
CA ALA A 68 5.85 -4.09 11.12
C ALA A 68 5.26 -2.70 11.41
N THR A 69 4.12 -2.40 10.82
CA THR A 69 3.36 -1.16 11.05
C THR A 69 2.22 -1.43 12.04
N PHE A 70 2.04 -0.54 13.00
CA PHE A 70 1.04 -0.66 14.06
C PHE A 70 -0.11 0.34 13.90
N SER A 71 -1.28 -0.02 14.47
CA SER A 71 -2.49 0.82 14.49
C SER A 71 -2.31 2.13 15.25
N GLU A 72 -1.31 2.22 16.13
CA GLU A 72 -1.01 3.37 16.96
C GLU A 72 0.49 3.46 17.27
N ALA A 73 0.90 4.59 17.86
CA ALA A 73 2.26 4.78 18.32
C ALA A 73 2.61 3.78 19.43
N MET A 74 3.76 3.13 19.29
CA MET A 74 4.24 2.06 20.17
C MET A 74 5.39 2.55 21.06
N ALA A 75 5.47 1.98 22.26
CA ALA A 75 6.66 2.10 23.10
C ALA A 75 7.84 1.35 22.45
N PRO A 76 9.11 1.68 22.80
CA PRO A 76 10.28 0.97 22.29
C PRO A 76 10.14 -0.55 22.42
N VAL A 77 10.45 -1.29 21.34
CA VAL A 77 10.36 -2.76 21.29
C VAL A 77 11.59 -3.36 21.96
N THR A 78 11.60 -3.35 23.30
CA THR A 78 12.74 -3.82 24.11
C THR A 78 12.27 -4.63 25.34
N GLY A 79 13.21 -5.31 25.99
CA GLY A 79 12.96 -6.07 27.21
C GLY A 79 12.07 -7.29 26.98
N THR A 80 10.83 -7.23 27.47
CA THR A 80 9.83 -8.31 27.27
C THR A 80 9.14 -8.24 25.91
N ALA A 81 9.27 -7.12 25.19
CA ALA A 81 8.87 -7.00 23.81
C ALA A 81 10.02 -7.41 22.89
N SER A 82 9.72 -8.12 21.83
CA SER A 82 10.71 -8.56 20.84
C SER A 82 10.16 -8.50 19.42
N PHE A 83 11.07 -8.29 18.48
CA PHE A 83 10.84 -8.48 17.06
C PHE A 83 12.00 -9.36 16.58
N THR A 84 11.68 -10.54 16.05
CA THR A 84 12.65 -11.55 15.63
C THR A 84 12.33 -12.06 14.24
N VAL A 85 13.36 -12.58 13.57
CA VAL A 85 13.26 -13.35 12.33
C VAL A 85 13.98 -14.67 12.56
N THR A 86 13.31 -15.78 12.26
CA THR A 86 13.84 -17.13 12.46
C THR A 86 13.60 -18.01 11.24
N CYS A 87 14.36 -19.08 11.11
CA CYS A 87 14.18 -20.11 10.09
C CYS A 87 14.37 -21.49 10.73
N ALA A 88 13.76 -22.52 10.13
CA ALA A 88 13.96 -23.90 10.57
C ALA A 88 15.30 -24.44 10.03
N ALA A 89 15.91 -25.38 10.76
CA ALA A 89 17.10 -26.09 10.31
C ALA A 89 16.86 -26.71 8.91
N PRO A 90 17.86 -26.70 8.00
CA PRO A 90 19.29 -26.45 8.24
C PRO A 90 19.70 -24.97 8.26
N CYS A 91 18.77 -24.03 8.10
CA CYS A 91 19.08 -22.61 8.17
C CYS A 91 19.46 -22.17 9.60
N ALA A 92 20.37 -21.20 9.70
CA ALA A 92 20.70 -20.51 10.94
C ALA A 92 19.93 -19.19 11.02
N ASN A 93 19.36 -18.91 12.20
CA ASN A 93 18.65 -17.65 12.43
C ASN A 93 19.58 -16.45 12.17
N PRO A 94 19.11 -15.38 11.50
CA PRO A 94 19.92 -14.22 11.20
C PRO A 94 20.46 -13.59 12.50
N PRO A 95 21.78 -13.35 12.63
CA PRO A 95 22.35 -12.80 13.84
C PRO A 95 22.06 -11.29 13.97
N GLY A 96 22.06 -10.80 15.22
CA GLY A 96 22.38 -9.40 15.53
C GLY A 96 21.44 -8.35 14.91
N ALA A 97 20.14 -8.59 14.94
CA ALA A 97 19.17 -7.63 14.45
C ALA A 97 18.95 -6.47 15.44
N THR A 98 18.95 -5.24 14.94
CA THR A 98 18.53 -4.07 15.72
C THR A 98 17.07 -3.76 15.39
N VAL A 99 16.31 -3.30 16.38
CA VAL A 99 14.91 -2.91 16.19
C VAL A 99 14.78 -1.43 16.51
N ALA A 100 14.36 -0.64 15.52
CA ALA A 100 14.13 0.78 15.65
C ALA A 100 12.69 1.13 15.28
N LEU A 101 12.12 2.14 15.94
CA LEU A 101 10.85 2.73 15.56
C LEU A 101 11.10 3.95 14.66
N ASP A 102 10.17 4.21 13.73
CA ASP A 102 10.16 5.44 12.94
C ASP A 102 9.83 6.68 13.80
N ALA A 103 9.91 7.87 13.21
CA ALA A 103 9.67 9.13 13.93
C ALA A 103 8.25 9.25 14.52
N THR A 104 7.27 8.54 13.95
CA THR A 104 5.89 8.52 14.48
C THR A 104 5.64 7.43 15.52
N ASN A 105 6.66 6.60 15.80
CA ASN A 105 6.60 5.40 16.63
C ASN A 105 5.58 4.34 16.14
N ARG A 106 5.19 4.35 14.87
CA ARG A 106 4.19 3.42 14.31
C ARG A 106 4.79 2.31 13.47
N ILE A 107 6.05 2.42 13.03
CA ILE A 107 6.71 1.40 12.21
C ILE A 107 7.93 0.90 12.96
N ALA A 108 7.92 -0.36 13.39
CA ALA A 108 9.13 -1.03 13.85
C ALA A 108 9.87 -1.64 12.67
N THR A 109 11.17 -1.38 12.59
CA THR A 109 12.08 -1.92 11.58
C THR A 109 13.13 -2.76 12.26
N LEU A 110 13.12 -4.05 11.97
CA LEU A 110 14.19 -4.98 12.26
C LEU A 110 15.23 -4.88 11.14
N THR A 111 16.45 -4.46 11.50
CA THR A 111 17.57 -4.31 10.57
C THR A 111 18.60 -5.39 10.85
N LEU A 112 18.88 -6.23 9.85
CA LEU A 112 19.95 -7.23 9.89
C LEU A 112 21.32 -6.54 9.97
N ALA A 113 22.30 -7.21 10.58
CA ALA A 113 23.65 -6.68 10.63
C ALA A 113 24.21 -6.46 9.21
N PRO A 114 25.05 -5.43 8.98
CA PRO A 114 25.62 -5.15 7.67
C PRO A 114 26.28 -6.39 7.03
N ALA A 115 26.09 -6.54 5.72
CA ALA A 115 26.58 -7.69 4.93
C ALA A 115 26.02 -9.07 5.35
N THR A 116 24.99 -9.12 6.20
CA THR A 116 24.25 -10.37 6.47
C THR A 116 23.32 -10.66 5.30
N ALA A 117 23.55 -11.78 4.62
CA ALA A 117 22.61 -12.33 3.66
C ALA A 117 21.74 -13.39 4.33
N LEU A 118 20.44 -13.38 4.02
CA LEU A 118 19.54 -14.47 4.33
C LEU A 118 19.93 -15.71 3.49
N ALA A 119 19.59 -16.90 3.97
CA ALA A 119 19.77 -18.13 3.22
C ALA A 119 18.84 -18.14 1.99
N PRO A 120 19.28 -18.65 0.82
CA PRO A 120 18.46 -18.70 -0.38
C PRO A 120 17.34 -19.73 -0.25
N LEU A 121 16.23 -19.51 -0.98
CA LEU A 121 15.08 -20.44 -1.05
C LEU A 121 14.58 -20.91 0.31
N THR A 122 14.67 -20.05 1.32
CA THR A 122 14.45 -20.39 2.72
C THR A 122 13.21 -19.68 3.24
N LEU A 123 12.36 -20.44 3.94
CA LEU A 123 11.21 -19.90 4.66
C LEU A 123 11.67 -19.28 5.98
N TYR A 124 11.47 -17.97 6.10
CA TYR A 124 11.66 -17.22 7.32
C TYR A 124 10.32 -16.92 7.98
N THR A 125 10.30 -16.96 9.31
CA THR A 125 9.19 -16.56 10.16
C THR A 125 9.60 -15.33 10.95
N ALA A 126 8.87 -14.23 10.76
CA ALA A 126 9.03 -13.01 11.53
C ALA A 126 7.97 -12.99 12.65
N THR A 127 8.35 -12.53 13.83
CA THR A 127 7.47 -12.52 15.01
C THR A 127 7.66 -11.24 15.82
N VAL A 128 6.56 -10.54 16.08
CA VAL A 128 6.50 -9.43 17.04
C VAL A 128 5.74 -9.88 18.27
N THR A 129 6.38 -9.87 19.44
CA THR A 129 5.78 -10.27 20.72
C THR A 129 5.85 -9.12 21.71
N GLY A 130 4.79 -8.93 22.50
CA GLY A 130 4.82 -8.07 23.68
C GLY A 130 4.94 -6.56 23.43
N ALA A 131 4.95 -6.09 22.17
CA ALA A 131 4.98 -4.68 21.83
C ALA A 131 3.79 -3.93 22.45
N LYS A 132 4.01 -2.74 23.00
CA LYS A 132 3.02 -2.00 23.79
C LYS A 132 2.67 -0.67 23.14
N SER A 133 1.41 -0.24 23.27
CA SER A 133 1.01 1.12 22.95
C SER A 133 1.80 2.10 23.80
N LEU A 134 2.34 3.14 23.16
CA LEU A 134 3.02 4.24 23.84
C LEU A 134 2.04 5.02 24.72
N THR A 135 0.78 5.11 24.31
CA THR A 135 -0.23 5.93 24.99
C THR A 135 -0.92 5.18 26.13
N THR A 136 -1.33 3.92 25.90
CA THR A 136 -2.17 3.18 26.87
C THR A 136 -1.37 2.15 27.67
N GLY A 137 -0.16 1.78 27.23
CA GLY A 137 0.63 0.71 27.83
C GLY A 137 0.10 -0.70 27.59
N LEU A 138 -1.02 -0.86 26.87
CA LEU A 138 -1.57 -2.15 26.50
C LEU A 138 -0.63 -2.86 25.52
N ALA A 139 -0.34 -4.14 25.77
CA ALA A 139 0.44 -4.97 24.86
C ALA A 139 -0.43 -5.47 23.69
N LEU A 140 0.23 -5.87 22.59
CA LEU A 140 -0.40 -6.72 21.58
C LEU A 140 -1.13 -7.89 22.28
N ALA A 141 -2.38 -8.13 21.89
CA ALA A 141 -3.21 -9.17 22.52
C ALA A 141 -2.60 -10.58 22.38
N SER A 142 -1.88 -10.81 21.29
CA SER A 142 -1.12 -12.03 21.01
C SER A 142 0.12 -11.68 20.18
N PRO A 143 1.15 -12.56 20.12
CA PRO A 143 2.22 -12.42 19.14
C PRO A 143 1.66 -12.29 17.72
N PHE A 144 2.23 -11.37 16.95
CA PHE A 144 1.94 -11.27 15.52
C PHE A 144 3.02 -12.02 14.74
N VAL A 145 2.61 -12.99 13.92
CA VAL A 145 3.51 -13.90 13.20
C VAL A 145 3.19 -13.86 11.72
N TRP A 146 4.22 -13.75 10.88
CA TRP A 146 4.09 -13.85 9.43
C TRP A 146 5.32 -14.54 8.84
N GLN A 147 5.18 -15.01 7.61
CA GLN A 147 6.24 -15.75 6.92
C GLN A 147 6.58 -15.10 5.57
N PHE A 148 7.80 -15.35 5.10
CA PHE A 148 8.22 -15.03 3.74
C PHE A 148 9.30 -16.01 3.29
N THR A 149 9.42 -16.23 1.98
CA THR A 149 10.41 -17.12 1.37
C THR A 149 11.39 -16.31 0.53
N THR A 150 12.67 -16.50 0.79
CA THR A 150 13.73 -15.82 0.04
C THR A 150 13.89 -16.38 -1.37
N GLY A 151 14.42 -15.55 -2.27
CA GLY A 151 14.84 -15.94 -3.61
C GLY A 151 16.14 -16.73 -3.62
N ALA A 152 16.61 -17.09 -4.81
CA ALA A 152 17.84 -17.87 -4.99
C ALA A 152 19.10 -16.99 -5.02
N THR A 153 18.98 -15.72 -5.40
CA THR A 153 20.11 -14.82 -5.69
C THR A 153 19.96 -13.47 -4.98
N PRO A 154 21.07 -12.76 -4.70
CA PRO A 154 21.02 -11.37 -4.26
C PRO A 154 20.36 -10.47 -5.31
N ASP A 155 19.75 -9.40 -4.84
CA ASP A 155 19.28 -8.34 -5.72
C ASP A 155 20.46 -7.45 -6.15
N THR A 156 20.59 -7.32 -7.46
CA THR A 156 21.61 -6.53 -8.15
C THR A 156 20.99 -5.65 -9.22
N ILE A 157 19.66 -5.69 -9.35
CA ILE A 157 18.92 -4.89 -10.31
C ILE A 157 18.80 -3.50 -9.68
N ARG A 158 19.03 -2.46 -10.48
CA ARG A 158 18.88 -1.09 -10.00
C ARG A 158 17.42 -0.65 -10.10
N PRO A 159 16.93 0.12 -9.12
CA PRO A 159 15.60 0.68 -9.20
C PRO A 159 15.54 1.72 -10.32
N ARG A 160 14.36 1.85 -10.91
CA ARG A 160 14.04 2.80 -11.98
C ARG A 160 12.76 3.53 -11.65
N VAL A 161 12.61 4.75 -12.15
CA VAL A 161 11.32 5.45 -12.13
C VAL A 161 10.50 4.98 -13.33
N THR A 162 9.33 4.40 -13.07
CA THR A 162 8.41 3.86 -14.08
C THR A 162 7.30 4.84 -14.46
N LEU A 163 6.93 5.74 -13.56
CA LEU A 163 5.89 6.74 -13.78
C LEU A 163 6.17 8.00 -12.96
N THR A 164 5.90 9.17 -13.53
CA THR A 164 5.95 10.47 -12.86
C THR A 164 4.62 11.20 -12.94
N SER A 165 4.35 12.06 -11.97
CA SER A 165 3.27 13.05 -12.04
C SER A 165 3.81 14.40 -11.54
N PRO A 166 3.85 15.46 -12.36
CA PRO A 166 3.47 15.52 -13.77
C PRO A 166 4.24 14.51 -14.64
N ALA A 167 3.57 13.96 -15.65
CA ALA A 167 4.15 12.95 -16.53
C ALA A 167 5.34 13.51 -17.31
N THR A 168 6.36 12.70 -17.57
CA THR A 168 7.51 13.08 -18.40
C THR A 168 7.13 13.08 -19.88
N THR A 169 7.45 14.15 -20.61
CA THR A 169 7.33 14.24 -22.07
C THR A 169 8.73 14.36 -22.71
N ILE A 170 8.90 13.84 -23.92
CA ILE A 170 10.15 13.95 -24.68
C ILE A 170 9.83 14.48 -26.10
N PRO A 171 10.35 15.65 -26.49
CA PRO A 171 11.09 16.61 -25.65
C PRO A 171 10.17 17.24 -24.58
N GLY A 172 10.72 17.49 -23.38
CA GLY A 172 10.05 18.27 -22.35
C GLY A 172 10.24 19.78 -22.55
N PRO A 173 9.69 20.64 -21.67
CA PRO A 173 8.96 20.30 -20.44
C PRO A 173 7.49 19.94 -20.67
N THR A 174 6.92 19.16 -19.76
CA THR A 174 5.47 18.87 -19.76
C THR A 174 4.69 20.12 -19.36
N ALA A 175 3.79 20.58 -20.23
CA ALA A 175 2.93 21.73 -19.96
C ALA A 175 1.71 21.34 -19.10
N GLY A 176 1.12 22.33 -18.42
CA GLY A 176 -0.19 22.18 -17.78
C GLY A 176 -0.18 21.53 -16.40
N ALA A 177 0.97 21.42 -15.74
CA ALA A 177 1.03 20.92 -14.37
C ALA A 177 0.30 21.90 -13.42
N PRO A 178 -0.67 21.45 -12.61
CA PRO A 178 -1.36 22.35 -11.68
C PRO A 178 -0.41 22.98 -10.67
N THR A 179 -0.62 24.25 -10.31
CA THR A 179 0.24 24.93 -9.32
C THR A 179 0.07 24.41 -7.90
N ASN A 180 -1.06 23.78 -7.61
CA ASN A 180 -1.45 23.24 -6.32
C ASN A 180 -1.39 21.70 -6.30
N THR A 181 -0.37 21.09 -6.91
CA THR A 181 -0.17 19.63 -6.91
C THR A 181 1.11 19.23 -6.21
N ALA A 182 1.09 18.07 -5.54
CA ALA A 182 2.32 17.35 -5.22
C ALA A 182 2.95 16.75 -6.48
N ILE A 183 4.25 16.46 -6.41
CA ILE A 183 5.05 15.86 -7.47
C ILE A 183 5.38 14.43 -7.08
N THR A 184 5.16 13.45 -7.96
CA THR A 184 5.34 12.03 -7.63
C THR A 184 6.25 11.29 -8.60
N ALA A 185 6.85 10.21 -8.09
CA ALA A 185 7.56 9.21 -8.88
C ALA A 185 7.24 7.81 -8.34
N VAL A 186 6.93 6.88 -9.24
CA VAL A 186 6.72 5.46 -8.96
C VAL A 186 7.96 4.69 -9.37
N PHE A 187 8.42 3.76 -8.53
CA PHE A 187 9.62 2.95 -8.78
C PHE A 187 9.29 1.53 -9.28
N SER A 188 10.26 0.89 -9.95
CA SER A 188 10.17 -0.50 -10.43
C SER A 188 10.11 -1.52 -9.30
N GLU A 189 10.70 -1.19 -8.15
CA GLU A 189 10.85 -2.05 -6.99
C GLU A 189 10.78 -1.23 -5.70
N ASP A 190 10.86 -1.91 -4.55
CA ASP A 190 10.76 -1.26 -3.26
C ASP A 190 12.08 -0.51 -2.94
N MET A 191 11.97 0.80 -2.73
CA MET A 191 13.08 1.66 -2.30
C MET A 191 13.31 1.58 -0.79
N ALA A 192 14.56 1.81 -0.35
CA ALA A 192 14.87 2.04 1.05
C ALA A 192 14.33 3.41 1.50
N PRO A 193 13.29 3.47 2.37
CA PRO A 193 12.59 4.72 2.66
C PRO A 193 13.50 5.82 3.23
N ALA A 194 14.50 5.45 4.03
CA ALA A 194 15.48 6.37 4.61
C ALA A 194 16.34 7.10 3.57
N THR A 195 16.44 6.57 2.35
CA THR A 195 17.21 7.19 1.26
C THR A 195 16.38 8.18 0.44
N ILE A 196 15.05 8.14 0.54
CA ILE A 196 14.14 9.00 -0.22
C ILE A 196 13.72 10.19 0.66
N THR A 197 14.50 11.27 0.60
CA THR A 197 14.27 12.46 1.42
C THR A 197 14.30 13.75 0.61
N ALA A 198 13.71 14.82 1.17
CA ALA A 198 13.72 16.15 0.56
C ALA A 198 15.13 16.75 0.52
N ALA A 199 15.98 16.38 1.47
CA ALA A 199 17.36 16.83 1.54
C ALA A 199 18.26 15.88 0.74
N GLY A 200 18.55 16.25 -0.51
CA GLY A 200 19.61 15.60 -1.30
C GLY A 200 19.18 14.44 -2.20
N THR A 201 17.96 13.92 -2.07
CA THR A 201 17.46 12.85 -2.95
C THR A 201 16.35 13.30 -3.88
N PHE A 202 15.16 13.64 -3.37
CA PHE A 202 14.03 14.08 -4.21
C PHE A 202 13.82 15.58 -4.04
N THR A 203 14.23 16.33 -5.07
CA THR A 203 14.23 17.80 -5.07
C THR A 203 13.42 18.36 -6.23
N VAL A 204 12.84 19.54 -6.04
CA VAL A 204 12.18 20.33 -7.09
C VAL A 204 12.81 21.71 -7.10
N THR A 205 13.34 22.12 -8.24
CA THR A 205 14.05 23.39 -8.40
C THR A 205 13.49 24.19 -9.57
N CYS A 206 13.73 25.50 -9.58
CA CYS A 206 13.47 26.36 -10.73
C CYS A 206 14.55 27.43 -10.81
N VAL A 207 14.65 28.06 -11.98
CA VAL A 207 15.59 29.16 -12.23
C VAL A 207 14.92 30.52 -11.98
N ALA A 208 15.72 31.53 -11.63
CA ALA A 208 15.24 32.89 -11.42
C ALA A 208 14.42 33.40 -12.62
N PRO A 209 13.32 34.15 -12.41
CA PRO A 209 12.90 34.77 -11.16
C PRO A 209 12.14 33.85 -10.18
N CYS A 210 11.89 32.58 -10.55
CA CYS A 210 11.26 31.62 -9.66
C CYS A 210 12.20 31.25 -8.50
N VAL A 211 11.62 31.02 -7.32
CA VAL A 211 12.32 30.51 -6.14
C VAL A 211 12.00 29.02 -6.00
N SER A 212 13.04 28.18 -5.93
CA SER A 212 12.88 26.74 -5.76
C SER A 212 12.03 26.42 -4.52
N PRO A 213 10.95 25.61 -4.67
CA PRO A 213 10.03 25.36 -3.58
C PRO A 213 10.70 24.51 -2.50
N THR A 214 10.45 24.87 -1.24
CA THR A 214 10.64 23.94 -0.13
C THR A 214 9.45 22.97 -0.07
N GLY A 215 9.63 21.83 0.59
CA GLY A 215 8.59 20.82 0.70
C GLY A 215 9.00 19.65 1.58
N THR A 216 8.06 18.76 1.80
CA THR A 216 8.29 17.47 2.46
C THR A 216 8.36 16.37 1.41
N VAL A 217 9.07 15.28 1.73
CA VAL A 217 9.10 14.06 0.92
C VAL A 217 8.62 12.90 1.77
N SER A 218 7.73 12.09 1.19
CA SER A 218 7.30 10.81 1.75
C SER A 218 7.46 9.71 0.73
N TYR A 219 7.61 8.46 1.20
CA TYR A 219 7.65 7.27 0.36
C TYR A 219 6.72 6.19 0.90
N SER A 220 5.79 5.72 0.07
CA SER A 220 4.84 4.65 0.39
C SER A 220 5.31 3.34 -0.24
N VAL A 221 5.85 2.41 0.56
CA VAL A 221 6.42 1.13 0.10
C VAL A 221 5.41 0.33 -0.72
N GLY A 222 4.17 0.17 -0.23
CA GLY A 222 3.16 -0.65 -0.91
C GLY A 222 2.79 -0.17 -2.31
N SER A 223 2.79 1.14 -2.54
CA SER A 223 2.51 1.73 -3.87
C SER A 223 3.80 2.13 -4.61
N ARG A 224 4.98 1.84 -4.04
CA ARG A 224 6.31 2.23 -4.54
C ARG A 224 6.39 3.68 -5.00
N THR A 225 5.69 4.58 -4.30
CA THR A 225 5.51 5.96 -4.75
C THR A 225 6.18 6.92 -3.78
N ALA A 226 7.10 7.73 -4.30
CA ALA A 226 7.60 8.92 -3.61
C ALA A 226 6.75 10.13 -3.97
N VAL A 227 6.50 10.99 -2.99
CA VAL A 227 5.72 12.21 -3.11
C VAL A 227 6.55 13.36 -2.55
N PHE A 228 6.81 14.39 -3.35
CA PHE A 228 7.28 15.69 -2.90
C PHE A 228 6.07 16.62 -2.82
N ALA A 229 5.75 17.10 -1.62
CA ALA A 229 4.66 18.06 -1.38
C ALA A 229 5.26 19.46 -1.15
N PRO A 230 5.14 20.39 -2.13
CA PRO A 230 5.53 21.78 -1.94
C PRO A 230 4.86 22.42 -0.72
N ALA A 231 5.62 23.21 0.05
CA ALA A 231 5.10 23.92 1.22
C ALA A 231 4.15 25.08 0.84
N ALA A 232 4.22 25.54 -0.41
CA ALA A 232 3.35 26.54 -0.98
C ALA A 232 3.04 26.19 -2.45
N ALA A 233 1.96 26.76 -2.98
CA ALA A 233 1.63 26.60 -4.40
C ALA A 233 2.79 27.06 -5.29
N LEU A 234 3.03 26.32 -6.36
CA LEU A 234 4.01 26.64 -7.38
C LEU A 234 3.65 27.96 -8.10
N THR A 235 4.63 28.59 -8.72
CA THR A 235 4.43 29.83 -9.49
C THR A 235 3.96 29.49 -10.90
N ALA A 236 2.78 30.00 -11.29
CA ALA A 236 2.25 29.79 -12.63
C ALA A 236 3.21 30.33 -13.71
N GLY A 237 3.37 29.58 -14.80
CA GLY A 237 4.29 29.87 -15.90
C GLY A 237 5.75 29.53 -15.63
N ALA A 238 6.14 29.23 -14.38
CA ALA A 238 7.51 28.81 -14.08
C ALA A 238 7.78 27.38 -14.57
N THR A 239 9.00 27.17 -15.05
CA THR A 239 9.52 25.82 -15.37
C THR A 239 10.23 25.26 -14.15
N TYR A 240 9.82 24.07 -13.74
CA TYR A 240 10.41 23.32 -12.64
C TYR A 240 11.16 22.11 -13.16
N THR A 241 12.25 21.78 -12.48
CA THR A 241 13.05 20.57 -12.66
C THR A 241 12.94 19.74 -11.39
N ALA A 242 12.29 18.58 -11.50
CA ALA A 242 12.27 17.58 -10.45
C ALA A 242 13.41 16.58 -10.68
N THR A 243 14.11 16.22 -9.60
CA THR A 243 15.27 15.33 -9.64
C THR A 243 15.17 14.31 -8.51
N ILE A 244 15.34 13.04 -8.85
CA ILE A 244 15.65 11.96 -7.89
C ILE A 244 17.09 11.57 -8.14
N THR A 245 17.96 11.73 -7.14
CA THR A 245 19.39 11.48 -7.30
C THR A 245 19.75 10.00 -7.14
N ILE A 246 20.98 9.64 -7.53
CA ILE A 246 21.56 8.31 -7.27
C ILE A 246 21.70 7.95 -5.78
N ALA A 247 21.49 8.90 -4.87
CA ALA A 247 21.45 8.60 -3.44
C ALA A 247 20.20 7.81 -3.03
N ALA A 248 19.14 7.81 -3.87
CA ALA A 248 18.04 6.88 -3.76
C ALA A 248 18.52 5.45 -4.05
N THR A 249 18.38 4.54 -3.10
CA THR A 249 18.70 3.13 -3.28
C THR A 249 17.50 2.24 -3.00
N ASP A 250 17.51 1.06 -3.59
CA ASP A 250 16.61 -0.04 -3.24
C ASP A 250 16.88 -0.57 -1.81
N LEU A 251 16.18 -1.65 -1.46
CA LEU A 251 16.36 -2.36 -0.20
C LEU A 251 17.56 -3.32 -0.18
N ALA A 252 18.38 -3.42 -1.22
CA ALA A 252 19.54 -4.32 -1.22
C ALA A 252 20.64 -3.84 -0.25
N SER A 253 21.55 -4.74 0.12
CA SER A 253 22.73 -4.43 0.92
C SER A 253 24.00 -4.99 0.27
N PRO A 254 24.94 -4.13 -0.21
CA PRO A 254 24.79 -2.68 -0.34
C PRO A 254 23.66 -2.30 -1.31
N GLY A 255 23.01 -1.15 -1.08
CA GLY A 255 21.87 -0.71 -1.88
C GLY A 255 22.24 -0.39 -3.33
N ASN A 256 21.44 -0.86 -4.28
CA ASN A 256 21.56 -0.54 -5.68
C ASN A 256 21.08 0.90 -5.91
N ALA A 257 21.98 1.79 -6.33
CA ALA A 257 21.64 3.17 -6.66
C ALA A 257 20.75 3.26 -7.90
N LEU A 258 19.84 4.24 -7.91
CA LEU A 258 18.90 4.53 -9.00
C LEU A 258 19.56 4.50 -10.39
N ALA A 259 18.97 3.74 -11.31
CA ALA A 259 19.21 3.82 -12.73
C ALA A 259 18.20 4.80 -13.35
N GLY A 260 18.52 6.09 -13.29
CA GLY A 260 17.70 7.16 -13.84
C GLY A 260 17.75 7.28 -15.36
N ASN A 261 17.53 8.49 -15.86
CA ASN A 261 17.41 8.77 -17.29
C ASN A 261 18.53 9.67 -17.85
N GLN A 262 19.62 9.84 -17.09
CA GLN A 262 20.75 10.68 -17.52
C GLN A 262 21.94 9.87 -18.07
N SER A 263 21.91 8.54 -17.97
CA SER A 263 22.91 7.63 -18.53
C SER A 263 22.25 6.41 -19.19
N PRO A 264 22.92 5.74 -20.15
CA PRO A 264 22.43 4.48 -20.71
C PRO A 264 22.25 3.43 -19.62
N LEU A 265 21.16 2.68 -19.72
CA LEU A 265 20.86 1.59 -18.80
C LEU A 265 21.92 0.48 -18.93
N PRO A 266 22.30 -0.20 -17.83
CA PRO A 266 21.80 -0.08 -16.46
C PRO A 266 22.68 0.84 -15.58
N ALA A 267 23.35 1.85 -16.13
CA ALA A 267 24.23 2.71 -15.33
C ALA A 267 23.44 3.51 -14.29
N ALA A 268 24.04 3.71 -13.10
CA ALA A 268 23.49 4.61 -12.10
C ALA A 268 23.45 6.03 -12.66
N SER A 269 22.31 6.69 -12.53
CA SER A 269 22.16 8.09 -12.92
C SER A 269 20.95 8.71 -12.23
N ASN A 270 20.93 10.05 -12.15
CA ASN A 270 19.76 10.75 -11.62
C ASN A 270 18.57 10.53 -12.56
N TYR A 271 17.36 10.56 -12.02
CA TYR A 271 16.15 10.69 -12.83
C TYR A 271 15.69 12.14 -12.80
N VAL A 272 15.64 12.78 -13.96
CA VAL A 272 15.33 14.21 -14.11
C VAL A 272 14.16 14.38 -15.06
N TRP A 273 13.17 15.17 -14.65
CA TRP A 273 12.06 15.57 -15.53
C TRP A 273 11.68 17.02 -15.27
N THR A 274 11.11 17.65 -16.29
CA THR A 274 10.76 19.07 -16.27
C THR A 274 9.30 19.28 -16.61
N PHE A 275 8.69 20.29 -15.98
CA PHE A 275 7.29 20.64 -16.19
C PHE A 275 7.07 22.14 -16.03
N ILE A 276 6.04 22.67 -16.69
CA ILE A 276 5.60 24.06 -16.58
C ILE A 276 4.32 24.09 -15.73
N ALA A 277 4.37 24.86 -14.64
CA ALA A 277 3.21 25.07 -13.78
C ALA A 277 2.17 25.98 -14.46
N ALA A 278 0.89 25.69 -14.29
CA ALA A 278 -0.23 26.36 -14.97
C ALA A 278 -1.35 26.76 -13.99
N ALA A 279 -2.59 26.79 -14.44
CA ALA A 279 -3.72 27.07 -13.56
C ALA A 279 -3.83 25.99 -12.45
N PRO A 280 -4.26 26.35 -11.22
CA PRO A 280 -4.51 25.37 -10.18
C PRO A 280 -5.62 24.40 -10.61
N ALA A 281 -5.51 23.16 -10.15
CA ALA A 281 -6.55 22.16 -10.26
C ALA A 281 -7.78 22.64 -9.45
N PRO A 282 -9.01 22.40 -9.94
CA PRO A 282 -10.21 22.77 -9.21
C PRO A 282 -10.28 22.01 -7.88
N ALA A 283 -10.76 22.70 -6.84
CA ALA A 283 -11.07 22.05 -5.57
C ALA A 283 -12.29 21.14 -5.74
N GLY A 284 -12.28 19.99 -5.09
CA GLY A 284 -13.38 19.04 -5.14
C GLY A 284 -13.13 17.86 -4.23
N ASN A 285 -14.09 17.57 -3.35
CA ASN A 285 -13.97 16.47 -2.40
C ASN A 285 -13.85 15.14 -3.15
N VAL A 286 -12.97 14.28 -2.64
CA VAL A 286 -12.87 12.89 -3.09
C VAL A 286 -14.13 12.14 -2.69
N SER A 287 -14.57 11.18 -3.51
CA SER A 287 -15.61 10.23 -3.15
C SER A 287 -15.31 8.84 -3.70
N VAL A 288 -15.98 7.81 -3.19
CA VAL A 288 -15.91 6.46 -3.78
C VAL A 288 -16.89 6.41 -4.95
N LEU A 289 -16.36 6.20 -6.15
CA LEU A 289 -17.12 6.05 -7.40
C LEU A 289 -17.73 4.66 -7.53
N SER A 290 -16.94 3.62 -7.23
CA SER A 290 -17.36 2.22 -7.34
C SER A 290 -16.55 1.32 -6.42
N THR A 291 -17.10 0.14 -6.12
CA THR A 291 -16.42 -0.87 -5.29
C THR A 291 -16.42 -2.23 -5.98
N VAL A 292 -15.38 -3.01 -5.68
CA VAL A 292 -15.31 -4.45 -5.97
C VAL A 292 -15.02 -5.17 -4.66
N PRO A 293 -15.81 -6.12 -4.19
CA PRO A 293 -17.15 -6.44 -4.68
C PRO A 293 -18.08 -5.23 -4.64
N VAL A 294 -19.04 -5.21 -5.56
CA VAL A 294 -20.12 -4.22 -5.55
C VAL A 294 -20.89 -4.30 -4.23
N ALA A 295 -21.38 -3.17 -3.72
CA ALA A 295 -22.17 -3.12 -2.49
C ALA A 295 -23.35 -4.11 -2.53
N GLY A 296 -23.42 -4.98 -1.52
CA GLY A 296 -24.43 -6.03 -1.38
C GLY A 296 -24.17 -7.27 -2.25
N ALA A 297 -23.00 -7.40 -2.89
CA ALA A 297 -22.70 -8.54 -3.77
C ALA A 297 -22.86 -9.88 -3.04
N PRO A 298 -23.71 -10.79 -3.54
CA PRO A 298 -23.69 -12.18 -3.12
C PRO A 298 -22.55 -12.92 -3.83
N GLY A 299 -22.06 -14.00 -3.24
CA GLY A 299 -21.23 -14.95 -3.99
C GLY A 299 -19.77 -14.54 -4.17
N VAL A 300 -19.22 -13.70 -3.28
CA VAL A 300 -17.82 -13.28 -3.36
C VAL A 300 -16.89 -14.42 -2.94
N CYS A 301 -15.82 -14.66 -3.70
CA CYS A 301 -14.89 -15.74 -3.38
C CYS A 301 -14.11 -15.50 -2.09
N THR A 302 -13.75 -16.57 -1.40
CA THR A 302 -13.00 -16.51 -0.12
C THR A 302 -11.63 -15.83 -0.25
N ASN A 303 -11.02 -15.82 -1.43
CA ASN A 303 -9.75 -15.17 -1.72
C ASN A 303 -9.90 -13.79 -2.41
N ALA A 304 -11.10 -13.23 -2.47
CA ALA A 304 -11.33 -11.97 -3.15
C ALA A 304 -10.57 -10.81 -2.48
N THR A 305 -10.02 -9.94 -3.31
CA THR A 305 -9.59 -8.60 -2.91
C THR A 305 -10.81 -7.68 -2.81
N VAL A 306 -10.64 -6.57 -2.09
CA VAL A 306 -11.67 -5.55 -1.91
C VAL A 306 -11.13 -4.22 -2.40
N ASP A 307 -11.72 -3.67 -3.45
CA ASP A 307 -11.30 -2.46 -4.13
C ASP A 307 -12.29 -1.31 -3.92
N ALA A 308 -11.74 -0.10 -3.82
CA ALA A 308 -12.47 1.15 -3.89
C ALA A 308 -11.86 2.01 -5.00
N THR A 309 -12.66 2.34 -6.01
CA THR A 309 -12.31 3.30 -7.06
C THR A 309 -12.78 4.68 -6.64
N PHE A 310 -11.88 5.66 -6.63
CA PHE A 310 -12.17 7.03 -6.24
C PHE A 310 -12.55 7.90 -7.44
N ASP A 311 -13.60 8.69 -7.26
CA ASP A 311 -13.79 9.92 -8.04
C ASP A 311 -12.96 11.04 -7.42
N VAL A 312 -12.13 11.67 -8.23
CA VAL A 312 -11.19 12.72 -7.83
C VAL A 312 -11.43 13.93 -8.74
N PRO A 313 -12.38 14.82 -8.40
CA PRO A 313 -12.82 15.90 -9.29
C PRO A 313 -11.70 16.90 -9.66
N SER A 314 -10.64 16.99 -8.85
CA SER A 314 -9.45 17.80 -9.15
C SER A 314 -8.67 17.29 -10.38
N GLY A 315 -8.92 16.05 -10.81
CA GLY A 315 -8.14 15.37 -11.85
C GLY A 315 -6.77 14.89 -11.38
N LEU A 316 -6.38 15.18 -10.13
CA LEU A 316 -5.15 14.69 -9.52
C LEU A 316 -5.29 13.22 -9.11
N ARG A 317 -4.23 12.69 -8.51
CA ARG A 317 -4.16 11.33 -7.95
C ARG A 317 -4.45 11.35 -6.46
N MET A 318 -4.90 10.21 -5.93
CA MET A 318 -4.99 9.99 -4.49
C MET A 318 -3.59 10.03 -3.85
N ASP A 319 -3.52 10.50 -2.62
CA ASP A 319 -2.29 10.48 -1.82
C ASP A 319 -2.03 9.06 -1.28
N PRO A 320 -0.99 8.35 -1.76
CA PRO A 320 -0.68 6.99 -1.33
C PRO A 320 -0.26 6.91 0.15
N ALA A 321 0.06 8.02 0.82
CA ALA A 321 0.29 8.02 2.26
C ALA A 321 -1.02 7.88 3.06
N THR A 322 -2.14 8.35 2.49
CA THR A 322 -3.47 8.29 3.15
C THR A 322 -4.26 7.03 2.81
N VAL A 323 -3.89 6.32 1.74
CA VAL A 323 -4.46 5.03 1.34
C VAL A 323 -3.67 3.90 2.01
N ASN A 324 -4.10 3.51 3.20
CA ASN A 324 -3.42 2.53 4.03
C ASN A 324 -4.42 1.75 4.90
N ALA A 325 -3.95 0.74 5.63
CA ALA A 325 -4.80 -0.13 6.46
C ALA A 325 -5.47 0.56 7.67
N ALA A 326 -5.15 1.82 7.99
CA ALA A 326 -5.90 2.59 8.99
C ALA A 326 -7.15 3.29 8.39
N ASN A 327 -7.10 3.56 7.09
CA ASN A 327 -8.12 4.29 6.34
C ASN A 327 -8.92 3.42 5.37
N PHE A 328 -8.46 2.20 5.07
CA PHE A 328 -9.24 1.20 4.35
C PHE A 328 -9.24 -0.10 5.15
N THR A 329 -10.36 -0.41 5.77
CA THR A 329 -10.51 -1.56 6.67
C THR A 329 -11.60 -2.51 6.20
N LEU A 330 -11.50 -3.76 6.63
CA LEU A 330 -12.50 -4.79 6.43
C LEU A 330 -12.84 -5.40 7.79
N THR A 331 -14.11 -5.58 8.08
CA THR A 331 -14.61 -6.19 9.32
C THR A 331 -15.62 -7.29 9.02
N GLY A 332 -15.65 -8.32 9.83
CA GLY A 332 -16.60 -9.42 9.70
C GLY A 332 -16.10 -10.70 10.37
N PRO A 333 -16.97 -11.69 10.54
CA PRO A 333 -18.35 -11.73 10.07
C PRO A 333 -19.30 -10.85 10.92
N ALA A 334 -20.33 -10.27 10.30
CA ALA A 334 -21.45 -9.67 11.06
C ALA A 334 -22.17 -10.74 11.90
N PRO A 335 -22.68 -10.41 13.11
CA PRO A 335 -22.70 -9.10 13.75
C PRO A 335 -21.43 -8.79 14.58
N GLY A 336 -20.44 -9.70 14.61
CA GLY A 336 -19.25 -9.58 15.46
C GLY A 336 -18.25 -8.51 15.04
N LEU A 337 -18.33 -8.02 13.78
CA LEU A 337 -17.48 -6.95 13.22
C LEU A 337 -15.98 -7.11 13.55
N VAL A 338 -15.49 -8.35 13.56
CA VAL A 338 -14.08 -8.64 13.87
C VAL A 338 -13.19 -8.04 12.78
N PRO A 339 -12.14 -7.26 13.12
CA PRO A 339 -11.23 -6.74 12.11
C PRO A 339 -10.54 -7.85 11.32
N VAL A 340 -10.57 -7.74 9.99
CA VAL A 340 -9.78 -8.58 9.09
C VAL A 340 -8.43 -7.91 8.88
N THR A 341 -7.35 -8.66 9.11
CA THR A 341 -6.00 -8.17 8.87
C THR A 341 -5.72 -8.10 7.36
N ALA A 342 -5.24 -6.97 6.89
CA ALA A 342 -4.75 -6.83 5.52
C ALA A 342 -3.37 -7.50 5.36
N ALA A 343 -3.17 -8.26 4.30
CA ALA A 343 -1.83 -8.49 3.76
C ALA A 343 -1.27 -7.20 3.19
N THR A 344 -2.07 -6.48 2.40
CA THR A 344 -1.69 -5.22 1.77
C THR A 344 -2.89 -4.29 1.62
N VAL A 345 -2.62 -2.98 1.64
CA VAL A 345 -3.51 -1.94 1.15
C VAL A 345 -2.69 -1.06 0.21
N VAL A 346 -3.01 -1.07 -1.07
CA VAL A 346 -2.18 -0.46 -2.12
C VAL A 346 -3.03 0.41 -3.03
N LEU A 347 -2.51 1.58 -3.39
CA LEU A 347 -3.06 2.42 -4.45
C LEU A 347 -2.44 2.01 -5.79
N ASP A 348 -3.25 1.86 -6.82
CA ASP A 348 -2.76 1.48 -8.14
C ASP A 348 -1.81 2.55 -8.72
N ALA A 349 -0.69 2.11 -9.31
CA ALA A 349 0.29 3.03 -9.88
C ALA A 349 -0.20 3.68 -11.19
N ALA A 350 -1.00 2.97 -11.98
CA ALA A 350 -1.36 3.38 -13.34
C ALA A 350 -2.24 4.64 -13.34
N THR A 351 -3.31 4.63 -12.55
CA THR A 351 -4.32 5.70 -12.44
C THR A 351 -4.21 6.47 -11.14
N GLY A 352 -3.74 5.85 -10.05
CA GLY A 352 -3.67 6.49 -8.74
C GLY A 352 -5.05 6.75 -8.15
N ARG A 353 -6.04 5.91 -8.46
CA ARG A 353 -7.45 6.07 -8.06
C ARG A 353 -8.10 4.79 -7.55
N ILE A 354 -7.46 3.64 -7.64
CA ILE A 354 -8.00 2.37 -7.18
C ILE A 354 -7.18 1.93 -5.97
N ALA A 355 -7.81 1.92 -4.80
CA ALA A 355 -7.25 1.31 -3.61
C ALA A 355 -7.69 -0.16 -3.53
N THR A 356 -6.77 -1.07 -3.26
CA THR A 356 -7.01 -2.49 -3.11
C THR A 356 -6.61 -2.96 -1.72
N PHE A 357 -7.56 -3.54 -0.99
CA PHE A 357 -7.36 -4.28 0.24
C PHE A 357 -7.27 -5.77 -0.05
N THR A 358 -6.14 -6.38 0.30
CA THR A 358 -5.94 -7.83 0.18
C THR A 358 -5.98 -8.45 1.58
N PRO A 359 -6.93 -9.35 1.92
CA PRO A 359 -6.92 -10.06 3.20
C PRO A 359 -5.66 -10.91 3.37
N SER A 360 -5.09 -10.96 4.58
CA SER A 360 -3.92 -11.81 4.88
C SER A 360 -4.23 -13.29 4.99
N VAL A 361 -5.50 -13.61 5.19
CA VAL A 361 -6.07 -14.96 5.23
C VAL A 361 -7.35 -14.94 4.43
N ALA A 362 -7.64 -16.06 3.74
CA ALA A 362 -8.90 -16.22 3.03
C ALA A 362 -10.10 -15.95 3.96
N LEU A 363 -11.05 -15.18 3.46
CA LEU A 363 -12.32 -14.89 4.12
C LEU A 363 -13.13 -16.18 4.30
N THR A 364 -13.94 -16.23 5.35
CA THR A 364 -14.74 -17.43 5.66
C THR A 364 -16.06 -17.40 4.90
N ALA A 365 -16.32 -18.43 4.08
CA ALA A 365 -17.57 -18.56 3.35
C ALA A 365 -18.82 -18.63 4.26
N GLY A 366 -19.96 -18.21 3.71
CA GLY A 366 -21.24 -18.13 4.42
C GLY A 366 -21.41 -16.85 5.26
N ASN A 367 -20.42 -15.95 5.24
CA ASN A 367 -20.40 -14.77 6.08
C ASN A 367 -20.51 -13.47 5.29
N THR A 368 -21.03 -12.44 5.95
CA THR A 368 -21.06 -11.07 5.43
C THR A 368 -19.95 -10.23 6.06
N TYR A 369 -19.19 -9.54 5.23
CA TYR A 369 -18.13 -8.62 5.61
C TYR A 369 -18.52 -7.18 5.27
N THR A 370 -18.01 -6.22 6.04
CA THR A 370 -18.21 -4.79 5.87
C THR A 370 -16.86 -4.11 5.63
N ALA A 371 -16.70 -3.50 4.47
CA ALA A 371 -15.57 -2.67 4.14
C ALA A 371 -15.86 -1.21 4.50
N LEU A 372 -14.82 -0.48 4.91
CA LEU A 372 -14.88 0.94 5.26
C LEU A 372 -13.69 1.67 4.66
N VAL A 373 -13.96 2.73 3.91
CA VAL A 373 -12.97 3.77 3.59
C VAL A 373 -13.24 4.97 4.48
N ARG A 374 -12.23 5.39 5.24
CA ARG A 374 -12.33 6.48 6.20
C ARG A 374 -12.27 7.83 5.50
N GLY A 375 -13.23 8.70 5.79
CA GLY A 375 -13.26 10.10 5.39
C GLY A 375 -12.81 11.04 6.52
N GLY A 376 -13.09 12.33 6.36
CA GLY A 376 -12.74 13.38 7.31
C GLY A 376 -11.25 13.72 7.34
N ALA A 377 -10.83 14.41 8.42
CA ALA A 377 -9.50 15.03 8.51
C ALA A 377 -8.33 14.04 8.49
N VAL A 378 -8.54 12.81 8.93
CA VAL A 378 -7.54 11.73 9.00
C VAL A 378 -7.74 10.66 7.92
N GLY A 379 -8.80 10.78 7.11
CA GLY A 379 -9.17 9.83 6.07
C GLY A 379 -8.34 9.94 4.80
N VAL A 380 -8.84 9.33 3.74
CA VAL A 380 -8.22 9.38 2.40
C VAL A 380 -8.31 10.79 1.79
N LYS A 381 -7.24 11.19 1.10
CA LYS A 381 -7.11 12.51 0.45
C LYS A 381 -6.44 12.39 -0.92
N ASP A 382 -6.61 13.42 -1.74
CA ASP A 382 -5.84 13.58 -2.98
C ASP A 382 -4.52 14.34 -2.76
N LEU A 383 -3.73 14.45 -3.83
CA LEU A 383 -2.44 15.15 -3.87
C LEU A 383 -2.56 16.67 -4.13
N ALA A 384 -3.75 17.26 -3.99
CA ALA A 384 -3.88 18.71 -4.08
C ALA A 384 -3.20 19.40 -2.88
N ILE A 385 -2.87 20.68 -3.02
CA ILE A 385 -2.26 21.50 -1.97
C ILE A 385 -3.06 22.81 -1.81
N PRO A 386 -3.91 22.95 -0.79
CA PRO A 386 -4.24 21.95 0.25
C PRO A 386 -5.00 20.74 -0.33
N SER A 387 -4.90 19.60 0.35
CA SER A 387 -5.50 18.34 -0.13
C SER A 387 -7.01 18.32 0.01
N ASN A 388 -7.68 17.75 -0.98
CA ASN A 388 -9.11 17.47 -0.93
C ASN A 388 -9.33 16.14 -0.21
N ALA A 389 -10.20 16.13 0.80
CA ALA A 389 -10.51 14.94 1.58
C ALA A 389 -11.85 14.33 1.16
N MET A 390 -12.00 13.02 1.38
CA MET A 390 -13.33 12.41 1.37
C MET A 390 -14.10 12.89 2.61
N GLY A 391 -15.31 13.42 2.43
CA GLY A 391 -16.02 14.15 3.49
C GLY A 391 -16.46 13.29 4.69
N ALA A 392 -16.99 12.09 4.42
CA ALA A 392 -17.48 11.15 5.43
C ALA A 392 -17.01 9.73 5.10
N ASP A 393 -17.04 8.84 6.09
CA ASP A 393 -16.72 7.43 5.90
C ASP A 393 -17.67 6.81 4.86
N PHE A 394 -17.12 5.98 3.97
CA PHE A 394 -17.87 5.20 3.01
C PHE A 394 -17.83 3.74 3.41
N THR A 395 -18.98 3.09 3.53
CA THR A 395 -19.08 1.68 3.93
C THR A 395 -19.93 0.88 2.96
N TRP A 396 -19.57 -0.38 2.76
CA TRP A 396 -20.37 -1.33 2.00
C TRP A 396 -20.19 -2.74 2.53
N THR A 397 -21.14 -3.62 2.19
CA THR A 397 -21.12 -5.01 2.60
C THR A 397 -21.07 -5.95 1.41
N PHE A 398 -20.62 -7.18 1.62
CA PHE A 398 -20.69 -8.26 0.64
C PHE A 398 -20.70 -9.62 1.35
N THR A 399 -21.26 -10.64 0.70
CA THR A 399 -21.36 -12.00 1.25
C THR A 399 -20.40 -12.94 0.54
N VAL A 400 -19.57 -13.62 1.34
CA VAL A 400 -18.55 -14.57 0.86
C VAL A 400 -19.13 -15.96 0.72
N VAL A 401 -18.78 -16.66 -0.36
CA VAL A 401 -19.09 -18.07 -0.60
C VAL A 401 -17.83 -18.85 -0.92
N ASN A 402 -17.91 -20.17 -0.83
CA ASN A 402 -16.88 -21.04 -1.39
C ASN A 402 -17.02 -21.02 -2.91
N CYS A 403 -16.27 -20.14 -3.56
CA CYS A 403 -16.06 -20.27 -4.99
C CYS A 403 -15.20 -21.51 -5.24
N VAL A 404 -15.67 -22.38 -6.12
CA VAL A 404 -14.79 -23.32 -6.79
C VAL A 404 -14.08 -22.52 -7.88
N ALA A 405 -13.01 -21.81 -7.52
CA ALA A 405 -12.15 -21.20 -8.51
C ALA A 405 -11.54 -22.33 -9.34
N PRO A 406 -11.70 -22.34 -10.67
CA PRO A 406 -10.98 -23.30 -11.48
C PRO A 406 -9.48 -23.09 -11.27
N THR A 407 -8.72 -24.19 -11.23
CA THR A 407 -7.27 -24.13 -11.08
C THR A 407 -6.66 -23.24 -12.16
N ALA A 408 -5.75 -22.35 -11.78
CA ALA A 408 -5.09 -21.45 -12.73
C ALA A 408 -4.28 -22.28 -13.76
N PRO A 409 -4.28 -21.90 -15.05
CA PRO A 409 -3.42 -22.55 -16.04
C PRO A 409 -1.95 -22.36 -15.67
N THR A 410 -1.18 -23.45 -15.62
CA THR A 410 0.27 -23.35 -15.42
C THR A 410 0.94 -22.91 -16.72
N LEU A 411 1.56 -21.72 -16.72
CA LEU A 411 2.22 -21.16 -17.90
C LEU A 411 3.63 -21.70 -18.15
N ASN A 412 4.27 -22.35 -17.16
CA ASN A 412 5.64 -22.87 -17.27
C ASN A 412 6.61 -21.86 -17.90
N SER A 413 7.35 -22.22 -18.96
CA SER A 413 8.32 -21.32 -19.59
C SER A 413 7.70 -20.09 -20.24
N ALA A 414 6.40 -20.10 -20.53
CA ALA A 414 5.68 -18.93 -21.02
C ALA A 414 5.46 -17.84 -19.95
N ALA A 415 5.65 -18.16 -18.66
CA ALA A 415 5.35 -17.24 -17.56
C ALA A 415 6.23 -15.99 -17.52
N THR A 416 7.42 -16.02 -18.15
CA THR A 416 8.34 -14.88 -18.19
C THR A 416 8.11 -13.98 -19.40
N PHE A 417 7.27 -14.36 -20.35
CA PHE A 417 7.02 -13.61 -21.57
C PHE A 417 5.94 -12.55 -21.37
N GLY A 418 6.27 -11.29 -21.69
CA GLY A 418 5.33 -10.19 -21.74
C GLY A 418 4.51 -10.17 -23.03
N ILE A 419 5.10 -10.63 -24.14
CA ILE A 419 4.42 -10.75 -25.44
C ILE A 419 4.89 -12.05 -26.13
N MET A 420 3.95 -12.80 -26.72
CA MET A 420 4.26 -13.85 -27.69
C MET A 420 3.38 -13.67 -28.94
N ALA A 421 4.02 -13.63 -30.11
CA ALA A 421 3.36 -13.37 -31.38
C ALA A 421 3.82 -14.35 -32.47
N THR A 422 2.92 -14.67 -33.41
CA THR A 422 3.17 -15.60 -34.53
C THR A 422 3.24 -14.91 -35.90
N ALA A 423 3.30 -13.58 -35.93
CA ALA A 423 3.36 -12.83 -37.18
C ALA A 423 4.27 -11.60 -37.06
N ALA A 424 3.83 -10.61 -36.28
CA ALA A 424 4.53 -9.35 -36.08
C ALA A 424 4.18 -8.76 -34.73
N THR A 425 5.09 -7.93 -34.22
CA THR A 425 4.80 -6.99 -33.13
C THR A 425 4.92 -5.57 -33.66
N THR A 426 4.03 -4.67 -33.23
CA THR A 426 4.04 -3.25 -33.63
C THR A 426 3.76 -2.38 -32.41
N SER A 427 4.52 -1.30 -32.22
CA SER A 427 4.32 -0.35 -31.12
C SER A 427 3.90 1.02 -31.67
N THR A 428 2.82 1.59 -31.14
CA THR A 428 2.33 2.93 -31.49
C THR A 428 2.44 3.86 -30.28
N GLY A 429 3.65 4.37 -30.02
CA GLY A 429 3.93 5.28 -28.90
C GLY A 429 5.05 4.79 -27.98
N PRO A 430 5.32 5.53 -26.88
CA PRO A 430 6.28 5.10 -25.86
C PRO A 430 5.71 3.88 -25.11
N THR A 431 6.24 2.71 -25.42
CA THR A 431 5.85 1.43 -24.80
C THR A 431 7.05 0.89 -24.01
N LEU A 432 6.81 0.32 -22.83
CA LEU A 432 7.80 -0.46 -22.09
C LEU A 432 7.18 -1.83 -21.80
N ILE A 433 7.84 -2.89 -22.22
CA ILE A 433 7.40 -4.28 -21.99
C ILE A 433 8.23 -4.84 -20.85
N ASN A 434 7.57 -5.42 -19.85
CA ASN A 434 8.23 -6.20 -18.82
C ASN A 434 8.07 -7.68 -19.14
N GLY A 435 9.19 -8.40 -19.17
CA GLY A 435 9.25 -9.80 -19.59
C GLY A 435 9.79 -9.97 -21.01
N ASP A 436 10.02 -11.24 -21.37
CA ASP A 436 10.57 -11.65 -22.66
C ASP A 436 9.55 -11.44 -23.80
N VAL A 437 10.04 -11.31 -25.03
CA VAL A 437 9.20 -11.16 -26.22
C VAL A 437 9.49 -12.31 -27.18
N SER A 438 8.45 -13.02 -27.62
CA SER A 438 8.55 -14.11 -28.61
C SER A 438 7.94 -13.70 -29.96
N LEU A 439 8.66 -14.03 -31.03
CA LEU A 439 8.20 -14.01 -32.42
C LEU A 439 8.47 -15.39 -33.04
N ASP A 440 7.46 -16.28 -33.02
CA ASP A 440 7.60 -17.67 -33.45
C ASP A 440 6.25 -18.33 -33.85
N PRO A 441 6.03 -18.63 -35.15
CA PRO A 441 6.88 -18.22 -36.27
C PRO A 441 6.80 -16.70 -36.47
N GLY A 442 7.86 -16.05 -36.91
CA GLY A 442 7.78 -14.62 -37.27
C GLY A 442 9.13 -13.92 -37.18
N THR A 443 9.29 -12.81 -37.89
CA THR A 443 10.54 -12.03 -37.89
C THR A 443 10.31 -10.53 -37.80
N SER A 444 9.07 -10.06 -37.91
CA SER A 444 8.74 -8.64 -37.90
C SER A 444 8.70 -8.10 -36.47
N GLN A 445 9.86 -7.68 -35.97
CA GLN A 445 10.04 -7.04 -34.66
C GLN A 445 9.86 -5.51 -34.77
N GLY A 446 8.63 -5.01 -34.59
CA GLY A 446 8.33 -3.57 -34.58
C GLY A 446 8.45 -2.92 -33.20
N ILE A 447 9.11 -3.58 -32.26
CA ILE A 447 9.39 -3.07 -30.90
C ILE A 447 10.91 -2.90 -30.76
N PRO A 448 11.40 -1.69 -30.45
CA PRO A 448 12.83 -1.45 -30.19
C PRO A 448 13.34 -2.27 -28.99
N PRO A 449 14.54 -2.88 -29.03
CA PRO A 449 15.11 -3.60 -27.90
C PRO A 449 15.22 -2.79 -26.59
N ALA A 450 15.45 -1.48 -26.70
CA ALA A 450 15.50 -0.58 -25.54
C ALA A 450 14.16 -0.42 -24.81
N GLN A 451 13.05 -0.85 -25.42
CA GLN A 451 11.71 -0.84 -24.85
C GLN A 451 11.31 -2.16 -24.18
N VAL A 452 12.20 -3.17 -24.20
CA VAL A 452 11.94 -4.49 -23.60
C VAL A 452 12.83 -4.67 -22.37
N ASN A 453 12.19 -4.85 -21.23
CA ASN A 453 12.80 -5.24 -19.97
C ASN A 453 12.75 -6.77 -19.84
N GLY A 454 13.51 -7.41 -20.73
CA GLY A 454 13.53 -8.85 -20.98
C GLY A 454 14.35 -9.15 -22.26
N THR A 455 14.34 -10.39 -22.72
CA THR A 455 15.03 -10.83 -23.93
C THR A 455 14.04 -10.97 -25.09
N ILE A 456 14.44 -10.58 -26.30
CA ILE A 456 13.63 -10.85 -27.50
C ILE A 456 14.10 -12.14 -28.16
N HIS A 457 13.22 -13.13 -28.19
CA HIS A 457 13.40 -14.45 -28.78
C HIS A 457 12.70 -14.52 -30.15
N VAL A 458 13.45 -14.85 -31.21
CA VAL A 458 12.94 -14.90 -32.60
C VAL A 458 13.24 -16.28 -33.18
N ASN A 459 12.20 -17.10 -33.37
CA ASN A 459 12.28 -18.48 -33.88
C ASN A 459 13.38 -19.34 -33.21
N ASP A 460 13.57 -19.19 -31.90
CA ASP A 460 14.56 -19.95 -31.13
C ASP A 460 13.94 -21.03 -30.24
N ALA A 461 14.79 -21.85 -29.60
CA ALA A 461 14.34 -22.96 -28.78
C ALA A 461 13.55 -22.52 -27.52
N VAL A 462 13.86 -21.36 -26.95
CA VAL A 462 13.19 -20.83 -25.76
C VAL A 462 11.76 -20.42 -26.13
N SER A 463 11.62 -19.65 -27.21
CA SER A 463 10.34 -19.26 -27.78
C SER A 463 9.51 -20.46 -28.23
N ALA A 464 10.14 -21.46 -28.85
CA ALA A 464 9.45 -22.67 -29.28
C ALA A 464 8.86 -23.45 -28.10
N GLN A 465 9.60 -23.58 -27.00
CA GLN A 465 9.11 -24.25 -25.79
C GLN A 465 8.02 -23.42 -25.09
N ALA A 466 8.19 -22.11 -24.97
CA ALA A 466 7.19 -21.21 -24.39
C ALA A 466 5.85 -21.29 -25.14
N ARG A 467 5.88 -21.41 -26.47
CA ARG A 467 4.68 -21.61 -27.30
C ARG A 467 3.97 -22.94 -27.00
N VAL A 468 4.72 -24.02 -26.80
CA VAL A 468 4.17 -25.34 -26.43
C VAL A 468 3.51 -25.27 -25.05
N ASP A 469 4.16 -24.64 -24.09
CA ASP A 469 3.65 -24.47 -22.73
C ASP A 469 2.41 -23.58 -22.71
N LEU A 470 2.41 -22.48 -23.47
CA LEU A 470 1.25 -21.60 -23.64
C LEU A 470 0.07 -22.36 -24.25
N LEU A 471 0.31 -23.16 -25.29
CA LEU A 471 -0.74 -23.98 -25.91
C LEU A 471 -1.31 -25.00 -24.92
N THR A 472 -0.47 -25.58 -24.08
CA THR A 472 -0.90 -26.50 -23.01
C THR A 472 -1.78 -25.78 -21.99
N ALA A 473 -1.36 -24.59 -21.53
CA ALA A 473 -2.13 -23.75 -20.62
C ALA A 473 -3.48 -23.32 -21.23
N TYR A 474 -3.48 -22.93 -22.51
CA TYR A 474 -4.69 -22.57 -23.25
C TYR A 474 -5.65 -23.76 -23.37
N ASN A 475 -5.16 -24.94 -23.76
CA ASN A 475 -5.99 -26.14 -23.88
C ASN A 475 -6.57 -26.56 -22.52
N PHE A 476 -5.80 -26.47 -21.44
CA PHE A 476 -6.30 -26.66 -20.09
C PHE A 476 -7.40 -25.62 -19.75
N ALA A 477 -7.19 -24.35 -20.06
CA ALA A 477 -8.21 -23.32 -19.82
C ALA A 477 -9.53 -23.60 -20.56
N LYS A 478 -9.47 -24.19 -21.76
CA LYS A 478 -10.66 -24.60 -22.52
C LYS A 478 -11.44 -25.78 -21.91
N THR A 479 -10.80 -26.64 -21.13
CA THR A 479 -11.49 -27.77 -20.48
C THR A 479 -12.17 -27.35 -19.18
N LEU A 480 -11.89 -26.15 -18.69
CA LEU A 480 -12.56 -25.61 -17.51
C LEU A 480 -14.04 -25.36 -17.83
N PRO A 481 -14.96 -25.63 -16.88
CA PRO A 481 -16.37 -25.36 -17.06
C PRO A 481 -16.63 -23.90 -17.49
N PRO A 482 -17.59 -23.65 -18.38
CA PRO A 482 -17.97 -22.30 -18.75
C PRO A 482 -18.47 -21.54 -17.51
N GLY A 483 -17.88 -20.38 -17.25
CA GLY A 483 -18.28 -19.49 -16.18
C GLY A 483 -19.27 -18.46 -16.71
N THR A 484 -18.91 -17.18 -16.67
CA THR A 484 -19.76 -16.08 -17.11
C THR A 484 -19.86 -16.07 -18.65
N THR A 485 -21.07 -16.19 -19.18
CA THR A 485 -21.31 -15.96 -20.62
C THR A 485 -21.37 -14.46 -20.90
N VAL A 486 -20.55 -14.01 -21.82
CA VAL A 486 -20.50 -12.63 -22.31
C VAL A 486 -21.15 -12.63 -23.70
N LEU A 487 -22.15 -11.78 -23.90
CA LEU A 487 -22.86 -11.67 -25.19
C LEU A 487 -21.86 -11.43 -26.33
N GLY A 488 -21.93 -12.25 -27.38
CA GLY A 488 -21.07 -12.12 -28.56
C GLY A 488 -21.08 -10.70 -29.14
N GLY A 489 -19.88 -10.16 -29.39
CA GLY A 489 -19.68 -8.80 -29.91
C GLY A 489 -19.62 -7.70 -28.85
N THR A 490 -19.77 -8.02 -27.55
CA THR A 490 -19.64 -7.04 -26.47
C THR A 490 -18.17 -6.85 -26.10
N ASP A 491 -17.73 -5.59 -26.02
CA ASP A 491 -16.41 -5.24 -25.50
C ASP A 491 -16.33 -5.58 -23.99
N LEU A 492 -15.34 -6.40 -23.61
CA LEU A 492 -15.15 -6.80 -22.21
C LEU A 492 -14.77 -5.62 -21.31
N GLY A 493 -14.02 -4.64 -21.83
CA GLY A 493 -13.72 -3.40 -21.12
C GLY A 493 -14.95 -2.52 -20.92
N ALA A 494 -15.88 -2.50 -21.87
CA ALA A 494 -17.18 -1.83 -21.69
C ALA A 494 -18.10 -2.59 -20.71
N SER A 495 -18.02 -3.92 -20.71
CA SER A 495 -18.82 -4.79 -19.83
C SER A 495 -18.30 -4.82 -18.40
N PHE A 496 -16.99 -4.64 -18.24
CA PHE A 496 -16.27 -4.66 -16.97
C PHE A 496 -15.35 -3.43 -16.88
N PRO A 497 -15.92 -2.20 -16.81
CA PRO A 497 -15.15 -0.95 -16.84
C PRO A 497 -14.23 -0.78 -15.64
N THR A 498 -14.44 -1.56 -14.58
CA THR A 498 -13.65 -1.58 -13.35
C THR A 498 -12.72 -2.78 -13.26
N GLY A 499 -12.59 -3.57 -14.33
CA GLY A 499 -11.79 -4.81 -14.37
C GLY A 499 -12.64 -6.08 -14.38
N ILE A 500 -12.14 -7.09 -15.08
CA ILE A 500 -12.80 -8.39 -15.27
C ILE A 500 -12.58 -9.24 -14.00
N PRO A 501 -13.65 -9.71 -13.32
CA PRO A 501 -13.50 -10.61 -12.17
C PRO A 501 -12.74 -11.90 -12.54
N PRO A 502 -11.99 -12.53 -11.63
CA PRO A 502 -11.41 -13.84 -11.89
C PRO A 502 -12.48 -14.89 -12.22
N GLY A 503 -12.30 -15.63 -13.31
CA GLY A 503 -13.25 -16.67 -13.73
C GLY A 503 -13.02 -17.14 -15.16
N THR A 504 -13.78 -18.15 -15.59
CA THR A 504 -13.86 -18.55 -17.00
C THR A 504 -14.94 -17.73 -17.69
N TYR A 505 -14.63 -17.18 -18.86
CA TYR A 505 -15.57 -16.40 -19.66
C TYR A 505 -15.82 -17.11 -20.98
N THR A 506 -17.08 -17.15 -21.41
CA THR A 506 -17.45 -17.73 -22.70
C THR A 506 -18.14 -16.70 -23.56
N SER A 507 -17.78 -16.65 -24.84
CA SER A 507 -18.55 -15.91 -25.84
C SER A 507 -19.90 -16.62 -26.03
N GLY A 508 -20.99 -15.93 -25.74
CA GLY A 508 -22.35 -16.35 -26.04
C GLY A 508 -22.76 -16.07 -27.48
#